data_AF-A0A8W8KE54-F1
#
_entry.id   AF-A0A8W8KE54-F1
#
_cell.length_a   1.000
_cell.length_b   1.000
_cell.length_c   1.000
_cell.angle_alpha   90.00
_cell.angle_beta   90.00
_cell.angle_gamma   90.00
#
_symmetry.space_group_name_H-M   'P 1'
#
loop_
_entity.id
_entity.type
_entity.pdbx_description
1 polymer ?
#
loop_
_entity_poly.entity_id
_entity_poly.type
_entity_poly.pdbx_seq_one_letter_code
_entity_poly.pdbx_strand_id
1 'polypeptide(L)'
;MSTACNWLSLFLCLRGTSNNKKAIHQIHPNQRSFDAVVVWKGKGLQKSTGGVAYDYILKPAADNAPKISSPPKDKPLTHDEIFEKLQKAEARRQSLEAQKLEFVAKEKQRMQEALMKSQKEEEEKAKAAQAKLRRSMEITKENRELQIMSLQEKLREHAKHIEEVCKASETM
;
A
#
# COMPACT_ATOMS: atom_id res chain seq x y z
N MET A 1 -4.74 -36.89 -23.14
CA MET A 1 -5.43 -38.08 -22.59
C MET A 1 -5.39 -37.92 -21.09
N SER A 2 -6.52 -37.54 -20.48
CA SER A 2 -7.32 -38.45 -19.63
C SER A 2 -6.49 -38.87 -18.40
N THR A 3 -6.80 -38.51 -17.15
CA THR A 3 -8.10 -38.47 -16.45
C THR A 3 -7.87 -37.73 -15.12
N ALA A 4 -8.66 -36.74 -14.71
CA ALA A 4 -10.01 -36.84 -14.12
C ALA A 4 -10.08 -37.66 -12.82
N CYS A 5 -10.55 -36.97 -11.76
CA CYS A 5 -11.23 -37.44 -10.56
C CYS A 5 -10.55 -38.50 -9.67
N ASN A 6 -10.03 -38.07 -8.52
CA ASN A 6 -9.82 -38.94 -7.35
C ASN A 6 -10.53 -38.36 -6.12
N TRP A 7 -11.86 -38.24 -6.21
CA TRP A 7 -12.69 -37.88 -5.05
C TRP A 7 -14.05 -38.56 -5.15
N LEU A 8 -14.06 -39.89 -4.94
CA LEU A 8 -15.23 -40.71 -4.59
C LEU A 8 -14.79 -42.18 -4.54
N SER A 9 -14.17 -42.59 -3.43
CA SER A 9 -14.05 -44.03 -3.11
C SER A 9 -13.86 -44.23 -1.61
N LEU A 10 -14.90 -43.89 -0.84
CA LEU A 10 -15.08 -44.31 0.54
C LEU A 10 -16.55 -44.66 0.73
N PHE A 11 -16.99 -45.67 -0.03
CA PHE A 11 -18.28 -46.31 0.17
C PHE A 11 -18.10 -47.82 0.05
N LEU A 12 -18.47 -48.51 1.13
CA LEU A 12 -18.68 -49.95 1.28
C LEU A 12 -17.45 -50.87 1.26
N CYS A 13 -16.95 -51.19 2.46
CA CYS A 13 -17.11 -52.54 3.04
C CYS A 13 -16.44 -52.61 4.42
N LEU A 14 -17.24 -52.65 5.48
CA LEU A 14 -17.03 -53.66 6.53
C LEU A 14 -18.36 -53.88 7.26
N ARG A 15 -19.02 -54.98 6.90
CA ARG A 15 -20.10 -55.61 7.66
C ARG A 15 -19.58 -55.91 9.08
N GLY A 16 -19.97 -55.09 10.05
CA GLY A 16 -19.90 -55.43 11.47
C GLY A 16 -21.16 -56.20 11.86
N THR A 17 -21.01 -57.49 12.09
CA THR A 17 -22.05 -58.38 12.59
C THR A 17 -22.62 -57.87 13.91
N SER A 18 -23.96 -57.86 13.99
CA SER A 18 -24.75 -57.77 15.21
C SER A 18 -24.17 -58.65 16.32
N ASN A 19 -23.60 -58.04 17.34
CA ASN A 19 -23.40 -58.66 18.64
C ASN A 19 -24.38 -58.00 19.60
N ASN A 20 -25.55 -58.62 19.71
CA ASN A 20 -26.62 -58.27 20.60
C ASN A 20 -26.20 -58.60 22.05
N LYS A 21 -25.32 -57.77 22.62
CA LYS A 21 -25.10 -57.78 24.07
C LYS A 21 -26.26 -57.02 24.69
N LYS A 22 -27.26 -57.75 25.17
CA LYS A 22 -28.23 -57.23 26.13
C LYS A 22 -27.46 -56.81 27.38
N ALA A 23 -27.01 -55.57 27.43
CA ALA A 23 -26.55 -54.95 28.65
C ALA A 23 -27.77 -54.87 29.57
N ILE A 24 -27.84 -55.75 30.55
CA ILE A 24 -28.72 -55.59 31.69
C ILE A 24 -28.19 -54.34 32.40
N HIS A 25 -28.86 -53.21 32.18
CA HIS A 25 -28.65 -52.03 33.01
C HIS A 25 -28.97 -52.44 34.44
N GLN A 26 -27.94 -52.61 35.27
CA GLN A 26 -28.12 -52.73 36.71
C GLN A 26 -28.66 -51.39 37.20
N ILE A 27 -29.95 -51.36 37.48
CA ILE A 27 -30.64 -50.24 38.11
C ILE A 27 -30.06 -50.12 39.51
N HIS A 28 -29.38 -49.01 39.81
CA HIS A 28 -28.84 -48.75 41.14
C HIS A 28 -30.01 -48.78 42.15
N PRO A 29 -29.89 -49.47 43.30
CA PRO A 29 -30.99 -49.68 44.25
C PRO A 29 -31.46 -48.42 45.00
N ASN A 30 -30.97 -47.23 44.60
CA ASN A 30 -31.41 -45.94 45.10
C ASN A 30 -31.90 -45.01 43.98
N GLN A 31 -32.39 -45.58 42.88
CA GLN A 31 -33.09 -44.82 41.85
C GLN A 31 -34.52 -44.54 42.35
N ARG A 32 -34.68 -43.45 43.11
CA ARG A 32 -36.01 -42.88 43.39
C ARG A 32 -36.78 -42.77 42.08
N SER A 33 -37.94 -43.41 42.00
CA SER A 33 -38.92 -43.14 40.95
C SER A 33 -39.26 -41.66 41.04
N PHE A 34 -38.78 -40.86 40.08
CA PHE A 34 -39.34 -39.54 39.91
C PHE A 34 -40.76 -39.77 39.36
N ASP A 35 -41.78 -39.43 40.13
CA ASP A 35 -43.16 -39.38 39.65
C ASP A 35 -43.20 -38.36 38.51
N ALA A 36 -43.11 -38.87 37.28
CA ALA A 36 -43.25 -38.06 36.09
C ALA A 36 -44.73 -37.70 35.97
N VAL A 37 -45.12 -36.55 36.54
CA VAL A 37 -46.42 -35.99 36.26
C VAL A 37 -46.39 -35.51 34.82
N VAL A 38 -47.04 -36.24 33.91
CA VAL A 38 -47.34 -35.74 32.57
C VAL A 38 -48.40 -34.64 32.75
N VAL A 39 -47.93 -33.43 33.09
CA VAL A 39 -48.80 -32.26 33.14
C VAL A 39 -49.07 -31.86 31.69
N TRP A 40 -50.16 -32.36 31.13
CA TRP A 40 -50.62 -31.99 29.79
C TRP A 40 -51.22 -30.57 29.86
N LYS A 41 -50.34 -29.56 29.81
CA LYS A 41 -50.71 -28.14 29.83
C LYS A 41 -49.87 -27.38 28.82
N GLY A 42 -50.06 -27.68 27.53
CA GLY A 42 -49.33 -27.04 26.43
C GLY A 42 -49.89 -27.39 25.06
N LYS A 43 -49.83 -26.43 24.12
CA LYS A 43 -50.52 -26.45 22.83
C LYS A 43 -50.01 -27.54 21.89
N GLY A 44 -50.89 -28.49 21.57
CA GLY A 44 -51.03 -29.11 20.24
C GLY A 44 -49.87 -30.02 19.78
N LEU A 45 -50.10 -31.33 19.89
CA LEU A 45 -49.39 -32.38 19.16
C LEU A 45 -49.26 -31.99 17.67
N GLN A 46 -48.06 -31.58 17.23
CA GLN A 46 -47.83 -31.21 15.83
C GLN A 46 -47.66 -32.48 15.01
N LYS A 47 -48.71 -32.88 14.29
CA LYS A 47 -48.65 -34.00 13.36
C LYS A 47 -48.31 -33.48 11.96
N SER A 48 -47.24 -33.99 11.38
CA SER A 48 -46.89 -33.79 9.97
C SER A 48 -46.82 -35.15 9.28
N THR A 49 -46.77 -35.16 7.95
CA THR A 49 -46.61 -36.38 7.15
C THR A 49 -45.35 -37.18 7.55
N GLY A 50 -44.32 -36.51 8.10
CA GLY A 50 -43.08 -37.11 8.57
C GLY A 50 -43.08 -37.58 10.04
N GLY A 51 -44.19 -37.45 10.76
CA GLY A 51 -44.30 -37.89 12.15
C GLY A 51 -44.89 -36.85 13.09
N VAL A 52 -44.72 -37.07 14.39
CA VAL A 52 -45.42 -36.34 15.44
C VAL A 52 -44.44 -35.72 16.43
N ALA A 53 -44.55 -34.40 16.66
CA ALA A 53 -43.77 -33.68 17.66
C ALA A 53 -44.65 -33.28 18.85
N TYR A 54 -44.12 -33.50 20.06
CA TYR A 54 -44.76 -33.09 21.31
C TYR A 54 -43.70 -32.60 22.31
N ASP A 55 -44.09 -31.66 23.15
CA ASP A 55 -43.25 -31.18 24.24
C ASP A 55 -43.43 -32.10 25.46
N TYR A 56 -42.31 -32.60 25.99
CA TYR A 56 -42.29 -33.43 27.19
C TYR A 56 -41.51 -32.71 28.30
N ILE A 57 -42.24 -32.23 29.30
CA ILE A 57 -41.67 -31.46 30.42
C ILE A 57 -41.59 -32.36 31.66
N LEU A 58 -40.36 -32.74 32.04
CA LEU A 58 -40.09 -33.61 33.20
C LEU A 58 -40.19 -32.88 34.54
N LYS A 59 -39.81 -31.59 34.58
CA LYS A 59 -39.95 -30.70 35.73
C LYS A 59 -40.33 -29.32 35.22
N PRO A 60 -41.32 -28.64 35.82
CA PRO A 60 -41.64 -27.27 35.45
C PRO A 60 -40.40 -26.38 35.69
N ALA A 61 -40.24 -25.35 34.86
CA ALA A 61 -39.17 -24.37 35.07
C ALA A 61 -39.29 -23.77 36.48
N ALA A 62 -38.17 -23.60 37.18
CA ALA A 62 -38.16 -22.93 38.47
C ALA A 62 -38.61 -21.46 38.29
N ASP A 63 -39.47 -20.97 39.18
CA ASP A 63 -40.06 -19.62 39.09
C ASP A 63 -39.01 -18.49 39.07
N ASN A 64 -37.78 -18.77 39.51
CA ASN A 64 -36.66 -17.83 39.62
C ASN A 64 -35.50 -18.15 38.66
N ALA A 65 -35.78 -18.59 37.44
CA ALA A 65 -34.74 -18.65 36.41
C ALA A 65 -34.24 -17.23 36.08
N PRO A 66 -32.92 -16.95 36.09
CA PRO A 66 -32.40 -15.64 35.72
C PRO A 66 -32.78 -15.34 34.27
N LYS A 67 -33.66 -14.34 34.09
CA LYS A 67 -33.99 -13.82 32.76
C LYS A 67 -32.74 -13.10 32.24
N ILE A 68 -32.11 -13.64 31.21
CA ILE A 68 -31.11 -12.89 30.45
C ILE A 68 -31.86 -11.70 29.86
N SER A 69 -31.56 -10.51 30.36
CA SER A 69 -32.09 -9.26 29.80
C SER A 69 -31.59 -9.18 28.37
N SER A 70 -32.48 -9.42 27.41
CA SER A 70 -32.16 -9.16 26.01
C SER A 70 -31.82 -7.68 25.88
N PRO A 71 -30.76 -7.32 25.13
CA PRO A 71 -30.48 -5.93 24.81
C PRO A 71 -31.75 -5.20 24.36
N PRO A 72 -31.93 -3.91 24.71
CA PRO A 72 -33.05 -3.13 24.23
C PRO A 72 -33.19 -3.32 22.73
N LYS A 73 -34.42 -3.54 22.25
CA LYS A 73 -34.70 -3.62 20.81
C LYS A 73 -34.50 -2.22 20.24
N ASP A 74 -33.27 -1.91 19.86
CA ASP A 74 -32.96 -0.68 19.14
C ASP A 74 -33.83 -0.62 17.87
N LYS A 75 -34.20 0.60 17.48
CA LYS A 75 -34.96 0.83 16.25
C LYS A 75 -34.21 0.18 15.08
N PRO A 76 -34.89 -0.54 14.18
CA PRO A 76 -34.23 -1.10 13.00
C PRO A 76 -33.61 0.06 12.21
N LEU A 77 -32.35 -0.09 11.80
CA LEU A 77 -31.67 0.90 10.96
C LEU A 77 -32.51 1.18 9.72
N THR A 78 -32.77 2.46 9.45
CA THR A 78 -33.45 2.87 8.23
C THR A 78 -32.52 2.71 7.03
N HIS A 79 -33.09 2.57 5.83
CA HIS A 79 -32.31 2.44 4.60
C HIS A 79 -31.32 3.60 4.42
N ASP A 80 -31.76 4.82 4.72
CA ASP A 80 -30.96 6.03 4.53
C ASP A 80 -29.78 6.10 5.51
N GLU A 81 -29.96 5.67 6.76
CA GLU A 81 -28.87 5.54 7.74
C GLU A 81 -27.81 4.50 7.32
N ILE A 82 -28.24 3.40 6.68
CA ILE A 82 -27.32 2.40 6.13
C ILE A 82 -26.53 3.02 4.97
N PHE A 83 -27.22 3.68 4.06
CA PHE A 83 -26.61 4.34 2.91
C PHE A 83 -25.59 5.39 3.32
N GLU A 84 -25.93 6.26 4.28
CA GLU A 84 -25.01 7.28 4.79
C GLU A 84 -23.76 6.66 5.42
N LYS A 85 -23.90 5.58 6.20
CA LYS A 85 -22.76 4.87 6.79
C LYS A 85 -21.83 4.27 5.72
N LEU A 86 -22.40 3.72 4.65
CA LEU A 86 -21.63 3.19 3.52
C LEU A 86 -20.91 4.32 2.77
N GLN A 87 -21.61 5.41 2.47
CA GLN A 87 -21.02 6.58 1.81
C GLN A 87 -19.88 7.18 2.63
N LYS A 88 -20.04 7.31 3.96
CA LYS A 88 -18.99 7.79 4.86
C LYS A 88 -17.78 6.84 4.92
N ALA A 89 -18.01 5.52 4.83
CA ALA A 89 -16.92 4.55 4.74
C ALA A 89 -16.16 4.69 3.41
N GLU A 90 -16.87 4.89 2.31
CA GLU A 90 -16.28 5.13 0.99
C GLU A 90 -15.50 6.45 0.92
N ALA A 91 -16.05 7.55 1.43
CA ALA A 91 -15.36 8.83 1.49
C ALA A 91 -14.04 8.74 2.29
N ARG A 92 -14.03 7.98 3.40
CA ARG A 92 -12.80 7.69 4.15
C ARG A 92 -11.79 6.90 3.32
N ARG A 93 -12.24 5.88 2.59
CA ARG A 93 -11.38 5.08 1.69
C ARG A 93 -10.74 5.97 0.62
N GLN A 94 -11.55 6.79 -0.06
CA GLN A 94 -11.11 7.71 -1.11
C GLN A 94 -10.15 8.78 -0.57
N SER A 95 -10.44 9.35 0.63
CA SER A 95 -9.55 10.34 1.26
C SER A 95 -8.17 9.75 1.58
N LEU A 96 -8.11 8.52 2.10
CA LEU A 96 -6.83 7.84 2.37
C LEU A 96 -6.07 7.52 1.07
N GLU A 97 -6.78 7.14 0.02
CA GLU A 97 -6.18 6.89 -1.28
C GLU A 97 -5.63 8.18 -1.91
N ALA A 98 -6.40 9.27 -1.87
CA ALA A 98 -5.97 10.58 -2.35
C ALA A 98 -4.72 11.07 -1.61
N GLN A 99 -4.66 10.93 -0.28
CA GLN A 99 -3.49 11.30 0.51
C GLN A 99 -2.24 10.50 0.11
N LYS A 100 -2.39 9.20 -0.15
CA LYS A 100 -1.28 8.35 -0.62
C LYS A 100 -0.80 8.79 -2.01
N LEU A 101 -1.74 9.07 -2.93
CA LEU A 101 -1.41 9.54 -4.28
C LEU A 101 -0.71 10.90 -4.24
N GLU A 102 -1.18 11.83 -3.41
CA GLU A 102 -0.55 13.14 -3.20
C GLU A 102 0.88 13.00 -2.68
N PHE A 103 1.09 12.14 -1.68
CA PHE A 103 2.44 11.85 -1.15
C PHE A 103 3.37 11.30 -2.24
N VAL A 104 2.91 10.31 -3.02
CA VAL A 104 3.69 9.75 -4.13
C VAL A 104 3.98 10.79 -5.20
N ALA A 105 3.01 11.64 -5.55
CA ALA A 105 3.18 12.71 -6.52
C ALA A 105 4.21 13.76 -6.04
N LYS A 106 4.16 14.13 -4.75
CA LYS A 106 5.11 15.05 -4.12
C LYS A 106 6.53 14.49 -4.13
N GLU A 107 6.71 13.22 -3.77
CA GLU A 107 8.04 12.59 -3.82
C GLU A 107 8.55 12.49 -5.25
N LYS A 108 7.69 12.18 -6.23
CA LYS A 108 8.06 12.19 -7.65
C LYS A 108 8.50 13.58 -8.12
N GLN A 109 7.76 14.61 -7.75
CA GLN A 109 8.12 16.00 -8.07
C GLN A 109 9.47 16.37 -7.46
N ARG A 110 9.70 16.05 -6.18
CA ARG A 110 10.98 16.30 -5.50
C ARG A 110 12.15 15.61 -6.20
N MET A 111 11.99 14.36 -6.62
CA MET A 111 13.01 13.63 -7.38
C MET A 111 13.31 14.31 -8.73
N GLN A 112 12.27 14.75 -9.44
CA GLN A 112 12.43 15.46 -10.71
C GLN A 112 13.12 16.81 -10.53
N GLU A 113 12.74 17.58 -9.51
CA GLU A 113 13.38 18.86 -9.17
C GLU A 113 14.87 18.68 -8.83
N ALA A 114 15.22 17.63 -8.09
CA ALA A 114 16.61 17.31 -7.77
C ALA A 114 17.43 16.99 -9.03
N LEU A 115 16.88 16.20 -9.95
CA LEU A 115 17.53 15.88 -11.23
C LEU A 115 17.72 17.14 -12.10
N MET A 116 16.66 17.93 -12.26
CA MET A 116 16.72 19.19 -13.02
C MET A 116 17.72 20.17 -12.42
N LYS A 117 17.80 20.25 -11.09
CA LYS A 117 18.78 21.10 -10.40
C LYS A 117 20.21 20.61 -10.65
N SER A 118 20.46 19.31 -10.56
CA SER A 118 21.78 18.73 -10.85
C SER A 118 22.22 19.04 -12.29
N GLN A 119 21.33 18.82 -13.26
CA GLN A 119 21.60 19.12 -14.67
C GLN A 119 21.89 20.61 -14.89
N LYS A 120 21.09 21.49 -14.29
CA LYS A 120 21.31 22.94 -14.40
C LYS A 120 22.66 23.36 -13.80
N GLU A 121 23.04 22.82 -12.65
CA GLU A 121 24.34 23.11 -12.04
C GLU A 121 25.51 22.60 -12.90
N GLU A 122 25.36 21.43 -13.54
CA GLU A 122 26.34 20.89 -14.47
C GLU A 122 26.50 21.78 -15.71
N GLU A 123 25.39 22.21 -16.31
CA GLU A 123 25.38 23.13 -17.45
C GLU A 123 26.01 24.48 -17.11
N GLU A 124 25.68 25.04 -15.94
CA GLU A 124 26.27 26.30 -15.46
C GLU A 124 27.77 26.19 -15.26
N LYS A 125 28.24 25.08 -14.65
CA LYS A 125 29.68 24.81 -14.47
C LYS A 125 30.39 24.66 -15.81
N ALA A 126 29.81 23.91 -16.76
CA ALA A 126 30.36 23.73 -18.09
C ALA A 126 30.49 25.06 -18.84
N LYS A 127 29.44 25.89 -18.81
CA LYS A 127 29.43 27.22 -19.43
C LYS A 127 30.45 28.16 -18.78
N ALA A 128 30.56 28.16 -17.45
CA ALA A 128 31.55 28.97 -16.73
C ALA A 128 32.99 28.55 -17.08
N ALA A 129 33.26 27.24 -17.13
CA ALA A 129 34.55 26.70 -17.53
C ALA A 129 34.92 27.08 -18.97
N GLN A 130 33.98 26.94 -19.91
CA GLN A 130 34.17 27.33 -21.30
C GLN A 130 34.45 28.83 -21.43
N ALA A 131 33.67 29.68 -20.76
CA ALA A 131 33.87 31.13 -20.77
C ALA A 131 35.22 31.53 -20.16
N LYS A 132 35.66 30.86 -19.08
CA LYS A 132 36.97 31.11 -18.47
C LYS A 132 38.11 30.73 -19.42
N LEU A 133 38.02 29.57 -20.06
CA LEU A 133 39.01 29.12 -21.04
C LEU A 133 39.10 30.10 -22.21
N ARG A 134 37.96 30.48 -22.79
CA ARG A 134 37.90 31.43 -23.89
C ARG A 134 38.57 32.75 -23.55
N ARG A 135 38.24 33.35 -22.40
CA ARG A 135 38.89 34.59 -21.94
C ARG A 135 40.39 34.42 -21.76
N SER A 136 40.84 33.29 -21.19
CA SER A 136 42.27 33.02 -21.03
C SER A 136 42.99 32.92 -22.38
N MET A 137 42.36 32.32 -23.39
CA MET A 137 42.91 32.24 -24.74
C MET A 137 42.95 33.61 -25.44
N GLU A 138 41.93 34.44 -25.25
CA GLU A 138 41.89 35.81 -25.78
C GLU A 138 43.00 36.67 -25.14
N ILE A 139 43.13 36.66 -23.80
CA ILE A 139 44.17 37.41 -23.09
C ILE A 139 45.58 36.94 -23.50
N THR A 140 45.81 35.64 -23.61
CA THR A 140 47.13 35.12 -24.03
C THR A 140 47.47 35.50 -25.45
N LYS A 141 46.48 35.51 -26.35
CA LYS A 141 46.64 35.99 -27.73
C LYS A 141 46.98 37.47 -27.77
N GLU A 142 46.22 38.32 -27.08
CA GLU A 142 46.45 39.77 -27.00
C GLU A 142 47.84 40.08 -26.41
N ASN A 143 48.24 39.41 -25.32
CA ASN A 143 49.56 39.59 -24.74
C ASN A 143 50.69 39.21 -25.71
N ARG A 144 50.51 38.14 -26.48
CA ARG A 144 51.48 37.73 -27.51
C ARG A 144 51.56 38.77 -28.63
N GLU A 145 50.43 39.29 -29.08
CA GLU A 145 50.36 40.32 -30.12
C GLU A 145 51.02 41.62 -29.64
N LEU A 146 50.75 42.06 -28.40
CA LEU A 146 51.40 43.23 -27.79
C LEU A 146 52.91 43.09 -27.70
N GLN A 147 53.42 41.91 -27.32
CA GLN A 147 54.86 41.65 -27.30
C GLN A 147 55.49 41.75 -28.70
N ILE A 148 54.84 41.15 -29.70
CA ILE A 148 55.31 41.21 -31.10
C ILE A 148 55.30 42.66 -31.59
N MET A 149 54.22 43.41 -31.35
CA MET A 149 54.11 44.82 -31.74
C MET A 149 55.18 45.67 -31.08
N SER A 150 55.46 45.46 -29.78
CA SER A 150 56.53 46.17 -29.07
C SER A 150 57.91 45.90 -29.66
N LEU A 151 58.22 44.65 -30.03
CA LEU A 151 59.47 44.31 -30.69
C LEU A 151 59.56 44.93 -32.08
N GLN A 152 58.47 44.89 -32.86
CA GLN A 152 58.42 45.52 -34.18
C GLN A 152 58.59 47.03 -34.12
N GLU A 153 58.03 47.70 -33.11
CA GLU A 153 58.22 49.14 -32.90
C GLU A 153 59.68 49.47 -32.62
N LYS A 154 60.33 48.75 -31.68
CA LYS A 154 61.75 48.93 -31.38
C LYS A 154 62.64 48.74 -32.61
N LEU A 155 62.34 47.75 -33.44
CA LEU A 155 63.06 47.52 -34.70
C LEU A 155 62.84 48.66 -35.70
N ARG A 156 61.62 49.20 -35.80
CA ARG A 156 61.30 50.35 -36.66
C ARG A 156 61.98 51.63 -36.18
N GLU A 157 62.02 51.89 -34.88
CA GLU A 157 62.76 53.00 -34.28
C GLU A 157 64.27 52.89 -34.56
N HIS A 158 64.85 51.70 -34.40
CA HIS A 158 66.26 51.47 -34.69
C HIS A 158 66.59 51.67 -36.19
N ALA A 159 65.73 51.19 -37.10
CA ALA A 159 65.89 51.40 -38.54
C ALA A 159 65.84 52.89 -38.91
N LYS A 160 64.89 53.65 -38.35
CA LYS A 160 64.81 55.11 -38.54
C LYS A 160 66.08 55.81 -38.06
N HIS A 161 66.58 55.43 -36.88
CA HIS A 161 67.80 56.01 -36.35
C HIS A 161 69.01 55.76 -37.26
N ILE A 162 69.16 54.54 -37.80
CA ILE A 162 70.21 54.25 -38.80
C ILE A 162 70.07 55.15 -40.02
N GLU A 163 68.87 55.29 -40.59
CA GLU A 163 68.63 56.15 -41.75
C GLU A 163 68.99 57.62 -41.48
N GLU A 164 68.65 58.13 -40.29
CA GLU A 164 69.00 59.49 -39.86
C GLU A 164 70.52 59.66 -39.77
N VAL A 165 71.24 58.71 -39.18
CA VAL A 165 72.71 58.73 -39.07
C VAL A 165 73.37 58.65 -40.45
N CYS A 166 72.88 57.79 -41.35
CA CYS A 166 73.38 57.70 -42.72
C CYS A 166 73.20 59.02 -43.48
N LYS A 167 71.99 59.61 -43.44
CA LYS A 167 71.73 60.91 -44.07
C LYS A 167 72.62 62.01 -43.51
N ALA A 168 72.79 62.06 -42.19
CA ALA A 168 73.66 63.04 -41.54
C ALA A 168 75.13 62.91 -42.01
N SER A 169 75.61 61.68 -42.22
CA SER A 169 76.97 61.42 -42.73
C SER A 169 77.16 61.79 -44.20
N GLU A 170 76.10 61.78 -45.01
CA GLU A 170 76.13 62.19 -46.42
C GLU A 170 76.07 63.71 -46.61
N THR A 171 75.52 64.43 -45.62
CA THR A 171 75.39 65.89 -45.62
C THR A 171 76.59 66.64 -45.03
N MET A 172 77.55 65.94 -44.41
CA MET A 172 78.81 66.46 -43.89
C MET A 172 79.95 66.23 -44.87
#